data_AF-A0A7S2X9J7-F1
#
_entry.id   AF-A0A7S2X9J7-F1
#
_cell.length_a   1.000
_cell.length_b   1.000
_cell.length_c   1.000
_cell.angle_alpha   90.00
_cell.angle_beta   90.00
_cell.angle_gamma   90.00
#
_symmetry.space_group_name_H-M   'P 1'
#
loop_
_entity.id
_entity.type
_entity.pdbx_description
1 polymer ?
#
loop_
_entity_poly.entity_id
_entity_poly.type
_entity_poly.pdbx_seq_one_letter_code
_entity_poly.pdbx_strand_id
1 'polypeptide(L)'
;VYHHLSAQLNQIYQERGPSFVTSLTNLIKTVRRGIVNLYLGFVDNRSTEPKMIAEHVLKPLIDDYLTDYKTNCAQFDESKQPEVLGLFAKMVEKLAQNKETKPVVMSFIPMIFDNVFESTITAITKNMDSFPDLRLKF
;
A
#
# COMPACT_ATOMS: atom_id res chain seq x y z
N VAL A 1 2.80 -3.55 14.24
CA VAL A 1 3.38 -4.75 13.58
C VAL A 1 3.88 -4.45 12.18
N TYR A 2 3.04 -3.93 11.27
CA TYR A 2 3.43 -3.64 9.88
C TYR A 2 4.72 -2.81 9.75
N HIS A 3 4.79 -1.64 10.40
CA HIS A 3 5.97 -0.76 10.32
C HIS A 3 7.26 -1.40 10.82
N HIS A 4 7.18 -2.14 11.94
CA HIS A 4 8.34 -2.84 12.48
C HIS A 4 8.88 -3.86 11.46
N LEU A 5 7.99 -4.62 10.82
CA LEU A 5 8.35 -5.56 9.78
C LEU A 5 8.87 -4.87 8.50
N SER A 6 8.33 -3.69 8.16
CA SER A 6 8.81 -2.89 7.03
C SER A 6 10.24 -2.40 7.27
N ALA A 7 10.51 -1.82 8.45
CA ALA A 7 11.84 -1.39 8.86
C ALA A 7 12.84 -2.56 8.93
N GLN A 8 12.41 -3.71 9.48
CA GLN A 8 13.25 -4.91 9.54
C GLN A 8 13.62 -5.42 8.14
N LEU A 9 12.68 -5.45 7.19
CA LEU A 9 12.96 -5.86 5.81
C LEU A 9 13.98 -4.92 5.16
N ASN A 10 13.79 -3.61 5.33
CA ASN A 10 14.72 -2.62 4.80
C ASN A 10 16.11 -2.76 5.40
N GLN A 11 16.23 -2.99 6.71
CA GLN A 11 17.53 -3.23 7.33
C GLN A 11 18.24 -4.43 6.70
N ILE A 12 17.53 -5.54 6.49
CA ILE A 12 18.09 -6.72 5.81
C ILE A 12 18.56 -6.36 4.40
N TYR A 13 17.78 -5.58 3.65
CA TYR A 13 18.15 -5.15 2.30
C TYR A 13 19.31 -4.16 2.26
N GLN A 14 19.43 -3.27 3.24
CA GLN A 14 20.60 -2.39 3.38
C GLN A 14 21.87 -3.21 3.65
N GLU A 15 21.80 -4.25 4.49
CA GLU A 15 22.96 -5.05 4.88
C GLU A 15 23.36 -6.09 3.83
N ARG A 16 22.40 -6.68 3.12
CA ARG A 16 22.61 -7.88 2.25
C ARG A 16 22.19 -7.68 0.80
N GLY A 17 21.55 -6.57 0.47
CA GLY A 17 20.94 -6.31 -0.83
C GLY A 17 19.56 -6.97 -1.00
N PRO A 18 18.72 -6.44 -1.90
CA PRO A 18 17.36 -6.94 -2.12
C PRO A 18 17.29 -8.34 -2.74
N SER A 19 18.36 -8.77 -3.41
CA SER A 19 18.49 -10.13 -3.97
C SER A 19 18.67 -11.21 -2.88
N PHE A 20 18.92 -10.82 -1.62
CA PHE A 20 19.06 -11.75 -0.51
C PHE A 20 17.68 -12.23 -0.03
N VAL A 21 17.25 -13.37 -0.58
CA VAL A 21 15.96 -13.99 -0.26
C VAL A 21 16.16 -15.15 0.71
N THR A 22 15.46 -15.10 1.85
CA THR A 22 15.45 -16.14 2.89
C THR A 22 14.03 -16.47 3.33
N SER A 23 13.86 -17.54 4.10
CA SER A 23 12.58 -17.86 4.74
C SER A 23 12.05 -16.69 5.60
N LEU A 24 12.95 -15.95 6.26
CA LEU A 24 12.57 -14.79 7.07
C LEU A 24 12.05 -13.62 6.21
N THR A 25 12.76 -13.25 5.14
CA THR A 25 12.29 -12.15 4.26
C THR A 25 10.95 -12.49 3.61
N ASN A 26 10.75 -13.76 3.24
CA ASN A 26 9.48 -14.24 2.67
C ASN A 26 8.35 -14.23 3.71
N LEU A 27 8.63 -14.62 4.95
CA LEU A 27 7.66 -14.52 6.05
C LEU A 27 7.26 -13.07 6.31
N ILE A 28 8.24 -12.16 6.39
CA ILE A 28 7.99 -10.72 6.58
C ILE A 28 7.08 -10.18 5.48
N LYS A 29 7.38 -10.46 4.21
CA LYS A 29 6.54 -10.06 3.07
C LYS A 29 5.13 -10.64 3.18
N THR A 30 5.01 -11.91 3.56
CA THR A 30 3.72 -12.60 3.70
C THR A 30 2.86 -12.01 4.82
N VAL A 31 3.44 -11.73 5.99
CA VAL A 31 2.71 -11.14 7.12
C VAL A 31 2.27 -9.72 6.79
N ARG A 32 3.17 -8.88 6.24
CA ARG A 32 2.83 -7.51 5.83
C ARG A 32 1.68 -7.51 4.81
N ARG A 33 1.75 -8.38 3.79
CA ARG A 33 0.67 -8.59 2.81
C ARG A 33 -0.63 -9.05 3.48
N GLY A 34 -0.57 -10.00 4.41
CA GLY A 34 -1.74 -10.49 5.14
C GLY A 34 -2.45 -9.39 5.92
N ILE A 35 -1.70 -8.48 6.56
CA ILE A 35 -2.26 -7.32 7.26
C ILE A 35 -3.00 -6.40 6.29
N VAL A 36 -2.40 -6.05 5.14
CA VAL A 36 -3.04 -5.18 4.15
C VAL A 36 -4.29 -5.84 3.56
N ASN A 37 -4.24 -7.14 3.28
CA ASN A 37 -5.38 -7.90 2.77
C ASN A 37 -6.52 -8.01 3.79
N LEU A 38 -6.23 -8.00 5.10
CA LEU A 38 -7.27 -7.94 6.13
C LEU A 38 -8.05 -6.61 6.04
N TYR A 39 -7.35 -5.49 5.88
CA TYR A 39 -8.00 -4.19 5.65
C TYR A 39 -8.76 -4.15 4.33
N LEU A 40 -8.21 -4.76 3.27
CA LEU A 40 -8.91 -4.86 1.99
C LEU A 40 -10.23 -5.64 2.14
N GLY A 41 -10.22 -6.78 2.84
CA GLY A 41 -11.43 -7.56 3.12
C GLY A 41 -12.43 -6.79 3.99
N PHE A 42 -11.96 -6.05 4.98
CA PHE A 42 -12.79 -5.17 5.81
C PHE A 42 -13.46 -4.05 4.98
N VAL A 43 -12.70 -3.41 4.10
CA VAL A 43 -13.20 -2.36 3.20
C VAL A 43 -14.16 -2.94 2.17
N ASP A 44 -13.89 -4.09 1.57
CA ASP A 44 -14.74 -4.70 0.55
C ASP A 44 -16.04 -5.30 1.13
N ASN A 45 -16.05 -5.65 2.42
CA ASN A 45 -17.22 -6.19 3.09
C ASN A 45 -18.44 -5.26 2.94
N ARG A 46 -19.55 -5.82 2.44
CA ARG A 46 -20.80 -5.09 2.16
C ARG A 46 -21.48 -4.56 3.42
N SER A 47 -21.27 -5.22 4.56
CA SER A 47 -21.82 -4.78 5.85
C SER A 47 -21.06 -3.60 6.45
N THR A 48 -19.87 -3.26 5.91
CA THR A 48 -19.09 -2.12 6.38
C THR A 48 -19.62 -0.84 5.78
N GLU A 49 -20.10 0.07 6.63
CA GLU A 49 -20.65 1.36 6.20
C GLU A 49 -19.58 2.26 5.57
N PRO A 50 -19.80 2.78 4.35
CA PRO A 50 -18.83 3.65 3.67
C PRO A 50 -18.46 4.92 4.45
N LYS A 51 -19.42 5.52 5.18
CA LYS A 51 -19.17 6.73 6.00
C LYS A 51 -18.13 6.48 7.08
N MET A 52 -18.27 5.38 7.82
CA MET A 52 -17.31 5.01 8.86
C MET A 52 -15.90 4.80 8.27
N ILE A 53 -15.79 4.20 7.09
CA ILE A 53 -14.49 4.07 6.42
C ILE A 53 -13.92 5.46 6.08
N ALA A 54 -14.71 6.34 5.48
CA ALA A 54 -14.26 7.67 5.06
C ALA A 54 -13.82 8.55 6.25
N GLU A 55 -14.55 8.50 7.36
CA GLU A 55 -14.34 9.38 8.52
C GLU A 55 -13.26 8.85 9.48
N HIS A 56 -13.14 7.53 9.64
CA HIS A 56 -12.34 6.95 10.71
C HIS A 56 -11.22 6.03 10.24
N VAL A 57 -11.29 5.50 9.02
CA VAL A 57 -10.34 4.48 8.55
C VAL A 57 -9.39 5.06 7.50
N LEU A 58 -9.91 5.88 6.58
CA LEU A 58 -9.14 6.35 5.43
C LEU A 58 -7.88 7.12 5.84
N LYS A 59 -8.01 8.16 6.67
CA LYS A 59 -6.87 8.99 7.07
C LYS A 59 -5.80 8.20 7.85
N PRO A 60 -6.12 7.41 8.88
CA PRO A 60 -5.13 6.57 9.55
C PRO A 60 -4.40 5.63 8.59
N LEU A 61 -5.10 5.02 7.63
CA LEU A 61 -4.43 4.15 6.66
C LEU A 61 -3.50 4.93 5.71
N ILE A 62 -3.83 6.16 5.33
CA ILE A 62 -2.94 7.02 4.54
C ILE A 62 -1.68 7.34 5.36
N ASP A 63 -1.88 7.85 6.58
CA ASP A 63 -0.78 8.28 7.45
C ASP A 63 0.18 7.12 7.76
N ASP A 64 -0.34 5.91 7.96
CA ASP A 64 0.46 4.71 8.19
C ASP A 64 1.02 4.15 6.86
N TYR A 65 0.16 3.58 6.02
CA TYR A 65 0.61 2.71 4.92
C TYR A 65 1.16 3.47 3.73
N LEU A 66 0.60 4.63 3.38
CA LEU A 66 1.11 5.40 2.24
C LEU A 66 2.40 6.13 2.58
N THR A 67 2.52 6.65 3.79
CA THR A 67 3.79 7.22 4.27
C THR A 67 4.89 6.14 4.29
N ASP A 68 4.60 4.93 4.77
CA ASP A 68 5.55 3.80 4.73
C ASP A 68 5.90 3.38 3.30
N TYR A 69 4.92 3.41 2.39
CA TYR A 69 5.13 3.12 0.98
C TYR A 69 6.09 4.13 0.32
N LYS A 70 5.94 5.42 0.61
CA LYS A 70 6.79 6.49 0.09
C LYS A 70 8.19 6.49 0.71
N THR A 71 8.31 6.15 1.99
CA THR A 71 9.57 6.31 2.73
C THR A 71 10.35 5.00 2.76
N ASN A 72 9.84 4.00 3.46
CA ASN A 72 10.50 2.72 3.65
C ASN A 72 10.50 1.92 2.36
N CYS A 73 9.35 1.75 1.71
CA CYS A 73 9.26 0.91 0.52
C CYS A 73 9.86 1.55 -0.74
N ALA A 74 10.23 2.83 -0.71
CA ALA A 74 10.90 3.48 -1.84
C ALA A 74 12.41 3.28 -1.86
N GLN A 75 13.01 2.79 -0.76
CA GLN A 75 14.45 2.53 -0.73
C GLN A 75 14.85 1.36 -1.64
N PHE A 76 13.98 0.34 -1.74
CA PHE A 76 14.18 -0.83 -2.59
C PHE A 76 12.85 -1.19 -3.26
N ASP A 77 12.85 -1.35 -4.58
CA ASP A 77 11.64 -1.68 -5.33
C ASP A 77 11.03 -3.01 -4.87
N GLU A 78 11.85 -3.96 -4.42
CA GLU A 78 11.46 -5.26 -3.87
C GLU A 78 10.75 -5.18 -2.51
N SER A 79 10.81 -4.03 -1.84
CA SER A 79 10.06 -3.72 -0.62
C SER A 79 8.65 -3.18 -0.91
N LYS A 80 8.37 -2.72 -2.14
CA LYS A 80 7.05 -2.21 -2.52
C LYS A 80 5.99 -3.29 -2.46
N GLN A 81 4.82 -2.93 -1.92
CA GLN A 81 3.70 -3.85 -1.75
C GLN A 81 2.55 -3.46 -2.68
N PRO A 82 2.30 -4.25 -3.73
CA PRO A 82 1.19 -4.00 -4.65
C PRO A 82 -0.16 -3.96 -3.92
N GLU A 83 -0.34 -4.75 -2.85
CA GLU A 83 -1.57 -4.77 -2.06
C GLU A 83 -1.92 -3.42 -1.44
N VAL A 84 -0.93 -2.57 -1.13
CA VAL A 84 -1.21 -1.21 -0.64
C VAL A 84 -1.92 -0.43 -1.73
N LEU A 85 -1.41 -0.44 -2.97
CA LEU A 85 -2.08 0.22 -4.10
C LEU A 85 -3.50 -0.32 -4.32
N GLY A 86 -3.65 -1.66 -4.29
CA GLY A 86 -4.96 -2.31 -4.42
C GLY A 86 -5.95 -1.92 -3.32
N LEU A 87 -5.50 -1.79 -2.08
CA LEU A 87 -6.32 -1.32 -0.96
C LEU A 87 -6.83 0.11 -1.20
N PHE A 88 -5.94 1.02 -1.61
CA PHE A 88 -6.33 2.40 -1.89
C PHE A 88 -7.21 2.55 -3.12
N ALA A 89 -6.93 1.82 -4.19
CA ALA A 89 -7.80 1.74 -5.36
C ALA A 89 -9.22 1.30 -4.96
N LYS A 90 -9.32 0.22 -4.16
CA LYS A 90 -10.61 -0.29 -3.69
C LYS A 90 -11.35 0.68 -2.77
N MET A 91 -10.64 1.36 -1.87
CA MET A 91 -11.23 2.40 -1.03
C MET A 91 -11.77 3.54 -1.86
N VAL A 92 -11.01 4.05 -2.83
CA VAL A 92 -11.47 5.12 -3.72
C VAL A 92 -12.69 4.68 -4.52
N GLU A 93 -12.67 3.48 -5.11
CA GLU A 93 -13.80 2.91 -5.85
C GLU A 93 -15.06 2.83 -4.98
N LYS A 94 -14.97 2.26 -3.78
CA LYS A 94 -16.12 2.10 -2.88
C LYS A 94 -16.64 3.43 -2.35
N LEU A 95 -15.76 4.33 -1.90
CA LEU A 95 -16.15 5.59 -1.28
C LEU A 95 -16.67 6.62 -2.29
N ALA A 96 -16.17 6.61 -3.52
CA ALA A 96 -16.61 7.55 -4.56
C ALA A 96 -18.03 7.24 -5.09
N GLN A 97 -18.55 6.03 -4.87
CA GLN A 97 -19.91 5.64 -5.28
C GLN A 97 -21.00 6.28 -4.40
N ASN A 98 -20.70 6.62 -3.14
CA ASN A 98 -21.64 7.27 -2.24
C ASN A 98 -21.47 8.80 -2.28
N LYS A 99 -22.58 9.53 -2.48
CA LYS A 99 -22.59 10.99 -2.64
C LYS A 99 -22.05 11.76 -1.43
N GLU A 100 -22.19 11.22 -0.23
CA GLU A 100 -21.77 11.87 1.01
C GLU A 100 -20.28 11.63 1.28
N THR A 101 -19.74 10.45 0.95
CA THR A 101 -18.32 10.12 1.13
C THR A 101 -17.45 10.56 -0.03
N LYS A 102 -18.03 10.78 -1.22
CA LYS A 102 -17.29 11.21 -2.42
C LYS A 102 -16.47 12.48 -2.19
N PRO A 103 -16.98 13.58 -1.61
CA PRO A 103 -16.18 14.78 -1.38
C PRO A 103 -15.00 14.53 -0.43
N VAL A 104 -15.21 13.67 0.59
CA VAL A 104 -14.17 13.29 1.55
C VAL A 104 -13.05 12.52 0.86
N VAL A 105 -13.36 11.47 0.11
CA VAL A 105 -12.30 10.70 -0.57
C VAL A 105 -11.58 11.53 -1.64
N MET A 106 -12.30 12.39 -2.35
CA MET A 106 -11.71 13.28 -3.36
C MET A 106 -10.70 14.28 -2.76
N SER A 107 -10.91 14.73 -1.52
CA SER A 107 -9.96 15.64 -0.86
C SER A 107 -8.63 14.95 -0.47
N PHE A 108 -8.63 13.61 -0.35
CA PHE A 108 -7.42 12.83 -0.07
C PHE A 108 -6.66 12.38 -1.32
N ILE A 109 -7.24 12.47 -2.52
CA ILE A 109 -6.59 12.02 -3.77
C ILE A 109 -5.21 12.65 -3.98
N PRO A 110 -4.99 13.97 -3.80
CA PRO A 110 -3.66 14.55 -3.95
C PRO A 110 -2.64 13.89 -3.01
N MET A 111 -3.00 13.70 -1.74
CA MET A 111 -2.14 13.06 -0.75
C MET A 111 -1.86 11.59 -1.07
N ILE A 112 -2.83 10.86 -1.61
CA ILE A 112 -2.62 9.48 -2.07
C ILE A 112 -1.58 9.46 -3.19
N PHE A 113 -1.77 10.31 -4.21
CA PHE A 113 -0.84 10.42 -5.35
C PHE A 113 0.56 10.84 -4.92
N ASP A 114 0.70 11.82 -4.02
CA ASP A 114 1.98 12.30 -3.50
C ASP A 114 2.81 11.20 -2.81
N ASN A 115 2.15 10.14 -2.34
CA ASN A 115 2.83 9.02 -1.67
C ASN A 115 3.17 7.85 -2.60
N VAL A 116 2.38 7.60 -3.64
CA VAL A 116 2.55 6.41 -4.48
C VAL A 116 3.07 6.72 -5.87
N PHE A 117 2.66 7.82 -6.49
CA PHE A 117 2.76 8.03 -7.93
C PHE A 117 4.21 7.96 -8.45
N GLU A 118 5.07 8.89 -8.02
CA GLU A 118 6.44 8.99 -8.54
C GLU A 118 7.27 7.73 -8.23
N SER A 119 7.17 7.22 -7.01
CA SER A 119 7.95 6.06 -6.58
C SER A 119 7.52 4.77 -7.28
N THR A 120 6.23 4.61 -7.59
CA THR A 120 5.72 3.44 -8.31
C THR A 120 6.03 3.52 -9.79
N ILE A 121 5.80 4.68 -10.44
CA ILE A 121 6.14 4.87 -11.86
C ILE A 121 7.61 4.55 -12.09
N THR A 122 8.50 5.14 -11.30
CA THR A 122 9.95 4.92 -11.44
C THR A 122 10.31 3.44 -11.36
N ALA A 123 9.71 2.69 -10.43
CA ALA A 123 9.93 1.26 -10.27
C ALA A 123 9.45 0.45 -11.49
N ILE A 124 8.23 0.69 -11.98
CA ILE A 124 7.64 -0.10 -13.06
C ILE A 124 8.17 0.27 -14.45
N THR A 125 8.77 1.46 -14.63
CA THR A 125 9.38 1.89 -15.89
C THR A 125 10.84 1.50 -16.03
N LYS A 126 11.56 1.27 -14.91
CA LYS A 126 12.98 0.89 -14.93
C LYS A 126 13.22 -0.46 -15.60
N ASN A 127 12.32 -1.42 -15.41
CA ASN A 127 12.35 -2.72 -16.07
C ASN A 127 10.92 -3.19 -16.38
N MET A 128 10.60 -3.34 -17.67
CA MET A 128 9.27 -3.71 -18.16
C MET A 128 8.85 -5.14 -17.75
N ASP A 129 9.80 -6.03 -17.47
CA ASP A 129 9.49 -7.41 -17.05
C ASP A 129 9.40 -7.57 -15.53
N SER A 130 9.86 -6.55 -14.77
CA SER A 130 9.84 -6.57 -13.30
C SER A 130 8.52 -6.06 -12.73
N PHE A 131 8.15 -6.60 -11.56
CA PHE A 131 7.00 -6.19 -10.74
C PHE A 131 5.63 -6.14 -11.47
N PRO A 132 5.20 -7.23 -12.14
CA PRO A 132 3.94 -7.24 -12.89
C PRO A 132 2.71 -6.94 -12.03
N ASP A 133 2.66 -7.45 -10.79
CA ASP A 133 1.57 -7.18 -9.86
C ASP A 133 1.51 -5.71 -9.45
N LEU A 134 2.67 -5.06 -9.33
CA LEU A 134 2.75 -3.64 -9.01
C LEU A 134 2.18 -2.80 -10.15
N ARG A 135 2.52 -3.15 -11.39
CA ARG A 135 2.00 -2.51 -12.60
C ARG A 135 0.50 -2.72 -12.77
N LEU A 136 -0.02 -3.90 -12.45
CA LEU A 136 -1.44 -4.20 -12.57
C LEU A 136 -2.30 -3.40 -11.57
N LYS A 137 -1.78 -3.16 -10.36
CA LYS A 137 -2.51 -2.48 -9.28
C LYS A 137 -2.32 -0.96 -9.24
N PHE A 138 -1.34 -0.44 -9.98
CA PHE A 138 -1.11 0.99 -10.15
C PHE A 138 -2.00 1.54 -11.27
#